data_AF-Q6JAD4-F1
#
_entry.id   AF-Q6JAD4-F1
#
_cell.length_a   1.000
_cell.length_b   1.000
_cell.length_c   1.000
_cell.angle_alpha   90.00
_cell.angle_beta   90.00
_cell.angle_gamma   90.00
#
_symmetry.space_group_name_H-M   'P 1'
#
loop_
_entity.id
_entity.type
_entity.pdbx_description
1 polymer ?
#
loop_
_entity_poly.entity_id
_entity_poly.type
_entity_poly.pdbx_seq_one_letter_code
_entity_poly.pdbx_strand_id
1 'polypeptide(L)'
;MPEDGYEWKKYGQKFIKNIQKMRSYFRCRHRLCGAKKKVEWHPRDPGGDLRIVYDGAHQHGPPPLAAPPGGHGQMQGGGASDSNRYELCTQYFGGARSR
;
A
#
# COMPACT_ATOMS: atom_id res chain seq x y z
N MET A 1 -2.95 3.75 -6.09
CA MET A 1 -3.54 3.67 -4.73
C MET A 1 -3.71 5.10 -4.25
N PRO A 2 -4.86 5.48 -3.67
CA PRO A 2 -5.15 6.86 -3.29
C PRO A 2 -4.02 7.41 -2.44
N GLU A 3 -3.57 8.61 -2.78
CA GLU A 3 -2.64 9.39 -1.99
C GLU A 3 -3.39 9.99 -0.79
N ASP A 4 -3.91 9.11 0.07
CA ASP A 4 -4.68 9.46 1.27
C ASP A 4 -3.80 10.04 2.39
N GLY A 5 -2.49 10.25 2.12
CA GLY A 5 -1.55 10.83 3.06
C GLY A 5 -1.17 9.90 4.23
N TYR A 6 -1.71 8.68 4.27
CA TYR A 6 -1.44 7.72 5.34
C TYR A 6 -0.48 6.63 4.91
N GLU A 7 0.29 6.14 5.88
CA GLU A 7 1.21 5.03 5.67
C GLU A 7 0.53 3.68 5.86
N TRP A 8 0.55 2.87 4.81
CA TRP A 8 -0.05 1.54 4.75
C TRP A 8 1.01 0.45 4.65
N LYS A 9 0.84 -0.62 5.42
CA LYS A 9 1.64 -1.85 5.33
C LYS A 9 0.76 -3.00 4.89
N LYS A 10 1.15 -3.66 3.80
CA LYS A 10 0.57 -4.93 3.38
C LYS A 10 0.82 -5.99 4.45
N TYR A 11 -0.25 -6.66 4.88
CA TYR A 11 -0.15 -7.75 5.86
C TYR A 11 -0.63 -9.08 5.31
N GLY A 12 -1.30 -9.08 4.16
CA GLY A 12 -1.78 -10.31 3.54
C GLY A 12 -2.22 -10.11 2.10
N GLN A 13 -2.29 -11.24 1.39
CA GLN A 13 -2.85 -11.34 0.06
C GLN A 13 -3.64 -12.65 -0.04
N LYS A 14 -4.79 -12.64 -0.72
CA LYS A 14 -5.61 -13.83 -0.96
C LYS A 14 -5.93 -13.94 -2.44
N PHE A 15 -5.64 -15.10 -3.04
CA PHE A 15 -6.12 -15.43 -4.38
C PHE A 15 -7.62 -15.72 -4.35
N ILE A 16 -8.38 -15.10 -5.23
CA ILE A 16 -9.82 -15.27 -5.39
C ILE A 16 -10.05 -16.12 -6.64
N LYS A 17 -10.30 -17.41 -6.44
CA LYS A 17 -10.50 -18.40 -7.51
C LYS A 17 -11.64 -18.03 -8.47
N ASN A 18 -12.71 -17.42 -7.96
CA ASN A 18 -13.88 -17.09 -8.79
C ASN A 18 -13.55 -16.11 -9.92
N ILE A 19 -12.62 -15.19 -9.68
CA ILE A 19 -12.24 -14.15 -10.64
C ILE A 19 -10.80 -14.33 -11.14
N GLN A 20 -10.08 -15.36 -10.67
CA GLN A 20 -8.67 -15.61 -10.97
C GLN A 20 -7.74 -14.41 -10.68
N LYS A 21 -8.00 -13.67 -9.60
CA LYS A 21 -7.20 -12.49 -9.23
C LYS A 21 -6.79 -12.47 -7.75
N MET A 22 -5.82 -11.62 -7.42
CA MET A 22 -5.33 -11.42 -6.04
C MET A 22 -6.04 -10.24 -5.36
N ARG A 23 -6.53 -10.45 -4.13
CA ARG A 23 -6.96 -9.40 -3.20
C ARG A 23 -5.85 -9.09 -2.22
N SER A 24 -5.52 -7.81 -2.05
CA SER A 24 -4.47 -7.36 -1.13
C SER A 24 -5.07 -6.69 0.10
N TYR A 25 -4.45 -6.93 1.26
CA TYR A 25 -4.88 -6.40 2.54
C TYR A 25 -3.79 -5.54 3.17
N PHE A 26 -4.19 -4.35 3.62
CA PHE A 26 -3.31 -3.36 4.20
C PHE A 26 -3.84 -2.90 5.55
N ARG A 27 -2.91 -2.59 6.45
CA ARG A 27 -3.17 -1.97 7.75
C ARG A 27 -2.36 -0.68 7.84
N CYS A 28 -2.85 0.30 8.58
CA CYS A 28 -2.04 1.46 8.90
C CYS A 28 -0.76 1.03 9.63
N ARG A 29 0.36 1.70 9.34
CA ARG A 29 1.64 1.46 10.04
C ARG A 29 1.65 2.01 11.46
N HIS A 30 0.79 2.98 11.76
CA HIS A 30 0.74 3.61 13.08
C HIS A 30 0.30 2.61 14.15
N ARG A 31 1.05 2.51 15.26
CA ARG A 31 0.95 1.40 16.24
C ARG A 31 -0.42 1.29 16.92
N LEU A 32 -1.11 2.42 17.08
CA LEU A 32 -2.43 2.50 17.72
C LEU A 32 -3.56 2.72 16.72
N CYS A 33 -3.28 2.67 15.42
CA CYS A 33 -4.30 2.86 14.40
C CYS A 33 -4.93 1.52 13.98
N GLY A 34 -6.25 1.44 14.13
CA GLY A 34 -7.05 0.30 13.68
C GLY A 34 -7.42 0.34 12.19
N ALA A 35 -7.08 1.41 11.47
CA ALA A 35 -7.49 1.59 10.08
C ALA A 35 -6.87 0.52 9.16
N LYS A 36 -7.71 -0.05 8.32
CA LYS A 36 -7.38 -1.09 7.34
C LYS A 36 -7.92 -0.69 5.99
N LYS A 37 -7.29 -1.19 4.92
CA LYS A 37 -7.88 -1.12 3.59
C LYS A 37 -7.69 -2.42 2.84
N LYS A 38 -8.66 -2.74 2.00
CA LYS A 38 -8.69 -3.92 1.15
C LYS A 38 -8.73 -3.44 -0.29
N VAL A 39 -7.84 -3.98 -1.11
CA VAL A 39 -7.81 -3.75 -2.54
C VAL A 39 -8.36 -5.00 -3.20
N GLU A 40 -9.52 -4.88 -3.82
CA GLU A 40 -10.23 -5.98 -4.45
C GLU A 40 -10.76 -5.60 -5.83
N TRP A 41 -10.94 -6.61 -6.66
CA TRP A 41 -11.54 -6.44 -7.98
C TRP A 41 -13.04 -6.30 -7.87
N HIS A 42 -13.63 -5.60 -8.83
CA HIS A 42 -15.07 -5.50 -8.90
C HIS A 42 -15.71 -6.90 -9.03
N PRO A 43 -16.64 -7.28 -8.14
CA PRO A 43 -17.16 -8.66 -8.09
C PRO A 43 -18.00 -9.04 -9.31
N ARG A 44 -18.51 -8.05 -10.05
CA ARG A 44 -19.35 -8.24 -11.25
C ARG A 44 -18.59 -8.02 -12.56
N ASP A 45 -17.34 -7.55 -12.50
CA ASP A 45 -16.54 -7.27 -13.68
C ASP A 45 -15.10 -7.80 -13.50
N PRO A 46 -14.82 -9.03 -13.98
CA PRO A 46 -13.50 -9.66 -13.88
C PRO A 46 -12.38 -8.92 -14.63
N GLY A 47 -12.73 -8.03 -15.56
CA GLY A 47 -11.79 -7.15 -16.27
C GLY A 47 -11.79 -5.71 -15.75
N GLY A 48 -12.66 -5.40 -14.80
CA GLY A 48 -12.93 -4.05 -14.34
C GLY A 48 -11.93 -3.50 -13.34
N ASP A 49 -12.21 -2.27 -12.93
CA ASP A 49 -11.36 -1.51 -12.02
C ASP A 49 -11.25 -2.12 -10.61
N LEU A 50 -10.14 -1.80 -9.95
CA LEU A 50 -9.95 -2.07 -8.55
C LEU A 50 -10.84 -1.20 -7.68
N ARG A 51 -11.54 -1.83 -6.74
CA ARG A 51 -12.20 -1.18 -5.63
C ARG A 51 -11.30 -1.19 -4.40
N ILE A 52 -11.24 -0.04 -3.73
CA ILE A 52 -10.54 0.12 -2.46
C ILE A 52 -11.60 0.30 -1.38
N VAL A 53 -11.58 -0.58 -0.39
CA VAL A 53 -12.51 -0.57 0.73
C VAL A 53 -11.73 -0.23 1.99
N TYR A 54 -12.03 0.92 2.57
CA TYR A 54 -11.49 1.38 3.85
C TYR A 54 -12.34 0.84 4.99
N ASP A 55 -11.69 0.47 6.09
CA ASP A 55 -12.30 -0.12 7.28
C ASP A 55 -11.68 0.54 8.51
N GLY A 56 -12.53 1.19 9.32
CA GLY A 56 -12.10 2.01 10.46
C GLY A 56 -11.67 3.44 10.07
N ALA A 57 -11.37 4.24 11.09
CA ALA A 57 -10.92 5.63 10.94
C ALA A 57 -9.49 5.81 11.48
N HIS A 58 -8.77 6.78 10.93
CA HIS A 58 -7.51 7.23 11.50
C HIS A 58 -7.79 8.12 12.70
N GLN A 59 -7.24 7.76 13.86
CA GLN A 59 -7.24 8.59 15.08
C GLN A 59 -5.85 9.22 15.30
N HIS A 60 -5.23 9.65 14.20
CA HIS A 60 -3.96 10.36 14.18
C HIS A 60 -3.87 11.19 12.90
N GLY A 61 -3.04 12.25 12.94
CA GLY A 61 -2.69 13.00 11.74
C GLY A 61 -1.89 12.14 10.74
N PRO A 62 -1.83 12.54 9.47
CA PRO A 62 -0.92 11.92 8.51
C PRO A 62 0.51 11.99 9.05
N PRO A 63 1.35 10.96 8.84
CA PRO A 63 2.75 11.01 9.22
C PRO A 63 3.43 12.24 8.61
N PRO A 64 4.34 12.91 9.34
CA PRO A 64 5.09 14.02 8.78
C PRO A 64 5.86 13.51 7.54
N LEU A 65 5.65 14.19 6.40
CA LEU A 65 6.47 13.99 5.21
C LEU A 65 7.92 14.20 5.65
N ALA A 66 8.75 13.16 5.53
CA ALA A 66 10.09 13.12 6.08
C ALA A 66 10.83 14.45 5.84
N ALA A 67 11.06 15.22 6.90
CA ALA A 67 11.90 16.41 6.84
C ALA A 67 13.32 15.97 6.47
N PRO A 68 14.02 16.65 5.54
CA PRO A 68 15.41 16.34 5.26
C PRO A 68 16.23 16.62 6.52
N PRO A 69 16.98 15.65 7.08
CA PRO A 69 17.82 15.92 8.22
C PRO A 69 19.05 16.70 7.75
N GLY A 70 19.11 17.97 8.12
CA GLY A 70 20.34 18.74 8.03
C GLY A 70 21.36 18.19 9.02
N GLY A 71 22.50 17.72 8.50
CA GLY A 71 23.79 17.68 9.19
C GLY A 71 24.08 16.44 10.04
N HIS A 72 25.26 15.87 9.75
CA HIS A 72 26.16 15.01 10.56
C HIS A 72 25.78 13.55 10.90
N GLY A 73 26.69 12.62 10.54
CA GLY A 73 26.91 11.38 11.31
C GLY A 73 26.62 10.05 10.60
N GLN A 74 27.68 9.43 10.09
CA GLN A 74 27.85 8.04 9.66
C GLN A 74 27.31 6.96 10.63
N MET A 75 26.43 6.04 10.16
CA MET A 75 26.55 4.57 10.34
C MET A 75 25.34 3.79 9.76
N GLN A 76 25.67 2.78 8.93
CA GLN A 76 25.07 1.46 8.73
C GLN A 76 23.57 1.20 8.98
N GLY A 77 22.93 0.62 7.95
CA GLY A 77 22.01 -0.50 8.14
C GLY A 77 20.53 -0.23 7.88
N GLY A 78 19.95 -0.98 6.93
CA GLY A 78 18.51 -1.21 6.86
C GLY A 78 17.77 -0.43 5.78
N GLY A 79 18.01 -0.76 4.51
CA GLY A 79 17.16 -0.33 3.40
C GLY A 79 15.78 -0.99 3.48
N ALA A 80 14.90 -0.45 4.31
CA ALA A 80 13.53 -0.93 4.49
C ALA A 80 12.54 0.23 4.41
N SER A 81 12.10 0.59 3.19
CA SER A 81 10.75 1.19 2.94
C SER A 81 10.51 1.52 1.46
N ASP A 82 10.71 0.58 0.52
CA ASP A 82 10.13 0.75 -0.84
C ASP A 82 9.01 -0.25 -1.16
N SER A 83 8.70 -1.16 -0.25
CA SER A 83 7.96 -2.39 -0.58
C SER A 83 6.44 -2.27 -0.75
N ASN A 84 5.86 -1.14 -1.19
CA ASN A 84 4.42 -1.12 -1.49
C ASN A 84 3.96 -0.16 -2.61
N ARG A 85 4.83 0.68 -3.18
CA ARG A 85 4.46 1.54 -4.32
C ARG A 85 4.72 0.87 -5.67
N TYR A 86 5.88 0.22 -5.82
CA TYR A 86 6.25 -0.40 -7.08
C TYR A 86 5.57 -1.74 -7.34
N GLU A 87 5.35 -2.59 -6.34
CA GLU A 87 4.82 -3.94 -6.60
C GLU A 87 3.37 -3.94 -7.09
N LEU A 88 2.47 -3.13 -6.49
CA LEU A 88 1.08 -3.06 -6.96
C LEU A 88 0.96 -2.32 -8.29
N CYS A 89 1.76 -1.28 -8.53
CA CYS A 89 1.75 -0.59 -9.81
C CYS A 89 2.27 -1.51 -10.92
N THR A 90 3.42 -2.16 -10.69
CA THR A 90 4.00 -3.17 -11.61
C THR A 90 3.04 -4.34 -11.85
N GLN A 91 2.31 -4.78 -10.82
CA GLN A 91 1.33 -5.86 -10.92
C GLN A 91 0.05 -5.48 -11.70
N TYR A 92 -0.32 -4.19 -11.76
CA TYR A 92 -1.58 -3.75 -12.40
C TYR A 92 -1.40 -3.01 -13.72
N PHE A 93 -0.37 -2.18 -13.85
CA PHE A 93 -0.16 -1.31 -15.01
C PHE A 93 0.93 -1.83 -15.95
N GLY A 94 1.57 -2.96 -15.63
CA GLY A 94 2.70 -3.49 -16.38
C GLY A 94 3.93 -2.60 -16.18
N GLY A 95 4.98 -3.15 -15.57
CA GLY A 95 6.24 -2.45 -15.47
C GLY A 95 6.79 -2.11 -16.85
N ALA A 96 6.66 -0.86 -17.28
CA ALA A 96 7.45 -0.32 -18.37
C ALA A 96 8.91 -0.29 -17.89
N ARG A 97 9.65 -1.36 -18.17
CA ARG A 97 11.10 -1.34 -18.15
C ARG A 97 11.52 -0.53 -19.37
N SER A 98 11.72 0.77 -19.20
CA SER A 98 12.47 1.56 -20.17
C SER A 98 13.86 0.95 -20.30
N ARG A 99 14.27 0.74 -21.56
CA ARG A 99 15.51 0.11 -22.01
C ARG A 99 16.76 0.71 -21.38
#